data_AF-A0A847ZTZ5-F1
#
_entry.id   AF-A0A847ZTZ5-F1
#
_cell.length_a   1.000
_cell.length_b   1.000
_cell.length_c   1.000
_cell.angle_alpha   90.00
_cell.angle_beta   90.00
_cell.angle_gamma   90.00
#
_symmetry.space_group_name_H-M   'P 1'
#
loop_
_entity.id
_entity.type
_entity.pdbx_description
1 polymer ?
#
loop_
_entity_poly.entity_id
_entity_poly.type
_entity_poly.pdbx_seq_one_letter_code
_entity_poly.pdbx_strand_id
1 'polypeptide(L)' 'MDQFRITKALRSVRSLDDVIDEMTEEEVLHVLSIEVGARRRATMVTRLFQKAVDLNRQTYEATLKEKYKWPAPNPKF' A
#
# COMPACT_ATOMS: atom_id res chain seq x y z
N MET A 1 3.56 -13.22 -1.82
CA MET A 1 2.34 -12.59 -2.37
C MET A 1 1.17 -13.54 -2.28
N ASP A 2 0.09 -13.10 -1.63
CA ASP A 2 -1.17 -13.80 -1.52
C ASP A 2 -2.02 -13.62 -2.79
N GLN A 3 -2.20 -14.72 -3.53
CA GLN A 3 -2.96 -14.74 -4.79
C GLN A 3 -4.46 -14.46 -4.59
N PHE A 4 -5.01 -14.73 -3.40
CA PHE A 4 -6.41 -14.43 -3.11
C PHE A 4 -6.65 -12.92 -3.09
N ARG A 5 -5.79 -12.18 -2.38
CA ARG A 5 -5.89 -10.71 -2.27
C ARG A 5 -5.71 -10.03 -3.62
N ILE A 6 -4.71 -10.43 -4.39
CA ILE A 6 -4.48 -9.92 -5.75
C ILE A 6 -5.71 -10.15 -6.63
N THR A 7 -6.23 -11.38 -6.67
CA THR A 7 -7.38 -11.71 -7.49
C THR A 7 -8.63 -10.96 -7.06
N LYS A 8 -8.87 -10.83 -5.74
CA LYS A 8 -10.02 -10.09 -5.20
C LYS A 8 -9.92 -8.60 -5.50
N ALA A 9 -8.74 -7.99 -5.32
CA ALA A 9 -8.49 -6.58 -5.60
C ALA A 9 -8.79 -6.22 -7.06
N LEU A 10 -8.44 -7.09 -8.02
CA LEU A 10 -8.66 -6.85 -9.45
C LEU A 10 -10.13 -6.90 -9.88
N ARG A 11 -11.05 -7.44 -9.07
CA ARG A 11 -12.47 -7.61 -9.46
C ARG A 11 -13.20 -6.28 -9.62
N SER A 12 -13.06 -5.36 -8.66
CA SER A 12 -13.74 -4.07 -8.67
C SER A 12 -13.09 -3.10 -7.67
N VAL A 13 -13.40 -1.81 -7.78
CA VAL A 13 -12.99 -0.81 -6.77
C VAL A 13 -13.46 -1.21 -5.36
N ARG A 14 -14.69 -1.70 -5.23
CA ARG A 14 -15.23 -2.13 -3.93
C ARG A 14 -14.49 -3.34 -3.37
N SER A 15 -14.14 -4.29 -4.24
CA SER A 15 -13.37 -5.48 -3.84
C SER A 15 -11.92 -5.16 -3.48
N LEU A 16 -11.35 -4.10 -4.09
CA LEU A 16 -10.07 -3.54 -3.70
C LEU A 16 -10.16 -2.94 -2.28
N ASP A 17 -11.18 -2.14 -2.00
CA ASP A 17 -11.37 -1.51 -0.69
C ASP A 17 -11.46 -2.54 0.46
N ASP A 18 -12.05 -3.70 0.20
CA ASP A 18 -12.16 -4.79 1.18
C ASP A 18 -10.81 -5.42 1.57
N VAL A 19 -9.74 -5.25 0.79
CA VAL A 19 -8.46 -5.94 1.01
C VAL A 19 -7.24 -5.03 1.02
N ILE A 20 -7.34 -3.81 0.49
CA ILE A 20 -6.20 -2.91 0.27
C ILE A 20 -5.43 -2.61 1.56
N ASP A 21 -6.09 -2.61 2.71
CA ASP A 21 -5.46 -2.34 3.99
C ASP A 21 -4.64 -3.51 4.54
N GLU A 22 -4.90 -4.72 4.07
CA GLU A 22 -4.16 -5.92 4.44
C GLU A 22 -3.05 -6.28 3.45
N MET A 23 -2.97 -5.57 2.33
CA MET A 23 -2.01 -5.84 1.27
C MET A 23 -0.61 -5.30 1.62
N THR A 24 0.42 -6.06 1.24
CA THR A 24 1.81 -5.61 1.32
C THR A 24 2.15 -4.63 0.18
N GLU A 25 3.26 -3.90 0.30
CA GLU A 25 3.72 -2.99 -0.75
C GLU A 25 3.93 -3.72 -2.09
N GLU A 26 4.51 -4.92 -2.06
CA GLU A 26 4.69 -5.77 -3.24
C GLU A 26 3.37 -6.14 -3.91
N GLU A 27 2.35 -6.50 -3.12
CA GLU A 27 1.02 -6.86 -3.63
C GLU A 27 0.33 -5.64 -4.25
N VAL A 28 0.41 -4.48 -3.60
CA VAL A 28 -0.16 -3.22 -4.10
C VAL A 28 0.49 -2.83 -5.43
N LEU A 29 1.83 -2.90 -5.51
CA LEU A 29 2.57 -2.58 -6.73
C LEU A 29 2.27 -3.56 -7.86
N HIS A 30 2.09 -4.85 -7.55
CA HIS A 30 1.70 -5.84 -8.54
C HIS A 30 0.32 -5.53 -9.13
N VAL A 31 -0.70 -5.28 -8.28
CA VAL A 31 -2.05 -4.92 -8.75
C VAL A 31 -2.03 -3.60 -9.52
N LEU A 32 -1.27 -2.60 -9.07
CA LEU A 32 -1.09 -1.33 -9.76
C LEU A 32 -0.54 -1.53 -11.18
N SER A 33 0.49 -2.36 -11.33
CA SER A 33 1.10 -2.65 -12.64
C SER A 33 0.08 -3.24 -13.64
N ILE A 34 -0.81 -4.11 -13.16
CA ILE A 34 -1.87 -4.74 -13.95
C ILE A 34 -2.92 -3.70 -14.35
N GLU A 35 -3.40 -2.87 -13.41
CA GLU A 35 -4.43 -1.85 -13.70
C GLU A 35 -3.93 -0.78 -14.68
N VAL A 36 -2.69 -0.31 -14.51
CA VAL A 36 -2.06 0.67 -15.41
C VAL A 36 -1.90 0.07 -16.81
N GLY A 37 -1.39 -1.16 -16.90
CA GLY A 37 -1.24 -1.87 -18.18
C GLY A 37 -2.57 -2.10 -18.90
N ALA A 38 -3.65 -2.31 -18.14
CA ALA A 38 -4.98 -2.49 -18.71
C ALA A 38 -5.71 -1.19 -19.07
N ARG A 39 -5.25 -0.02 -18.59
CA ARG A 39 -5.89 1.31 -18.77
C ARG A 39 -7.37 1.38 -18.35
N ARG A 40 -7.84 0.49 -17.48
CA ARG A 40 -9.28 0.26 -17.28
C ARG A 40 -9.96 1.18 -16.26
N ARG A 41 -9.30 1.54 -15.16
CA ARG A 41 -9.98 2.14 -13.98
C ARG A 41 -9.13 3.17 -13.26
N ALA A 42 -9.24 4.44 -13.66
CA ALA A 42 -8.50 5.56 -13.07
C ALA A 42 -8.59 5.59 -11.53
N THR A 43 -9.78 5.37 -10.96
CA THR A 43 -9.98 5.35 -9.50
C THR A 43 -9.19 4.25 -8.80
N MET A 44 -9.06 3.06 -9.38
CA MET A 44 -8.25 1.98 -8.79
C MET A 44 -6.77 2.33 -8.81
N VAL A 45 -6.29 2.86 -9.94
CA VAL A 45 -4.90 3.32 -10.09
C VAL A 45 -4.57 4.36 -9.04
N THR A 46 -5.42 5.38 -8.85
CA THR A 46 -5.22 6.41 -7.83
C THR A 46 -5.16 5.82 -6.43
N ARG A 47 -6.08 4.92 -6.05
CA ARG A 47 -6.10 4.29 -4.72
C ARG A 47 -4.85 3.44 -4.45
N LEU A 48 -4.48 2.59 -5.41
CA LEU A 48 -3.30 1.75 -5.31
C LEU A 48 -2.02 2.58 -5.23
N PHE A 49 -1.91 3.65 -6.02
CA PHE A 49 -0.79 4.58 -5.97
C PHE A 49 -0.68 5.25 -4.59
N GLN A 50 -1.78 5.77 -4.06
CA GLN A 50 -1.81 6.40 -2.73
C GLN A 50 -1.35 5.41 -1.65
N LYS A 51 -1.86 4.17 -1.68
CA LYS A 51 -1.49 3.13 -0.72
C LYS A 51 -0.01 2.77 -0.81
N ALA A 52 0.55 2.64 -2.02
CA ALA A 52 1.97 2.36 -2.21
C ALA A 52 2.83 3.49 -1.61
N VAL A 53 2.47 4.75 -1.85
CA VAL A 53 3.16 5.91 -1.26
C VAL A 53 3.06 5.90 0.27
N ASP A 54 1.90 5.58 0.83
CA ASP A 54 1.71 5.52 2.29
C ASP A 54 2.55 4.40 2.94
N LEU A 55 2.62 3.22 2.31
CA LEU A 55 3.46 2.12 2.77
C LEU A 55 4.94 2.49 2.70
N ASN A 56 5.37 3.07 1.58
CA ASN A 56 6.75 3.51 1.41
C ASN A 56 7.14 4.58 2.44
N ARG A 57 6.26 5.55 2.71
CA ARG A 57 6.45 6.58 3.74
C ARG A 57 6.67 5.96 5.11
N GLN A 58 5.85 4.97 5.50
CA GLN A 58 5.99 4.29 6.79
C GLN A 58 7.33 3.56 6.91
N THR A 59 7.72 2.83 5.88
CA THR A 59 9.02 2.12 5.82
C THR A 59 10.18 3.11 5.90
N TYR A 60 10.09 4.21 5.16
CA TYR A 60 11.12 5.25 5.16
C TYR A 60 11.23 5.95 6.51
N GLU A 61 10.10 6.29 7.14
CA GLU A 61 10.06 6.87 8.49
C GLU A 61 10.69 5.92 9.52
N ALA A 62 10.35 4.63 9.48
CA ALA A 62 10.94 3.62 10.36
C ALA A 62 12.46 3.52 10.18
N THR A 63 12.91 3.49 8.92
CA THR A 63 14.34 3.46 8.56
C THR A 63 15.08 4.69 9.08
N LEU A 64 14.51 5.88 8.95
CA LEU A 64 15.10 7.11 9.48
C LEU A 64 15.16 7.08 11.01
N LYS A 65 14.09 6.65 11.68
CA LYS A 65 14.07 6.54 13.15
C LYS A 65 15.14 5.60 13.65
N GLU A 66 15.34 4.45 12.98
CA GLU A 66 16.40 3.51 13.32
C GLU A 66 17.79 4.12 13.08
N LYS A 67 18.03 4.68 11.89
CA LYS A 67 19.31 5.26 11.47
C LYS A 67 19.79 6.37 12.42
N TYR A 68 18.88 7.21 12.87
CA TYR A 68 19.18 8.34 13.75
C TYR A 68 18.94 8.03 15.24
N LYS A 69 18.68 6.76 15.60
CA LYS A 69 18.35 6.31 16.97
C LYS A 69 17.32 7.24 17.62
N TRP A 70 16.26 7.56 16.88
CA TRP A 70 15.29 8.56 17.25
C TRP A 70 14.70 8.23 18.63
N PRO A 71 14.73 9.16 19.59
CA PRO A 71 14.26 8.89 20.94
C PRO A 71 12.76 8.54 20.91
N ALA A 72 12.36 7.56 21.70
CA ALA A 72 10.94 7.28 21.90
C ALA A 72 10.24 8.57 22.37
N PRO A 73 9.02 8.86 21.88
CA PRO A 73 8.27 10.02 22.35
C PRO A 73 8.16 9.94 23.87
N ASN A 74 8.63 10.98 24.55
CA ASN A 74 8.62 11.05 26.01
C ASN A 74 7.17 10.85 26.49
N PRO A 75 6.86 9.81 27.29
CA PRO A 75 5.52 9.66 27.83
C PRO A 75 5.25 10.90 28.68
N LYS A 76 4.36 11.77 28.19
CA LYS A 76 3.95 12.95 28.95
C LYS A 76 3.33 12.45 30.24
N PHE A 77 3.94 12.82 31.37
CA PHE A 77 3.32 12.79 32.69
C PHE A 77 2.06 13.67 32.70
#